data_AF-A0A9E0Y4U8-F1
#
_entry.id   AF-A0A9E0Y4U8-F1
#
_cell.length_a   1.000
_cell.length_b   1.000
_cell.length_c   1.000
_cell.angle_alpha   90.00
_cell.angle_beta   90.00
_cell.angle_gamma   90.00
#
_symmetry.space_group_name_H-M   'P 1'
#
loop_
_entity.id
_entity.type
_entity.pdbx_description
1 polymer ?
#
loop_
_entity_poly.entity_id
_entity_poly.type
_entity_poly.pdbx_seq_one_letter_code
_entity_poly.pdbx_strand_id
1 'polypeptide(L)' 'MQELINELINKAGLTQEQAEKSLEVIKTYIQSQLPPMMQGMVDNFLGSKSNDSKIGE' A
#
# COMPACT_ATOMS: atom_id res chain seq x y z
N MET A 1 4.54 1.15 -1.24
CA MET A 1 3.97 0.04 -2.04
C MET A 1 4.98 -1.03 -2.46
N GLN A 2 6.15 -0.71 -3.03
CA GLN A 2 7.12 -1.73 -3.49
C GLN A 2 7.59 -2.69 -2.39
N GLU A 3 7.80 -2.20 -1.17
CA GLU A 3 8.19 -3.04 -0.02
C GLU A 3 7.15 -4.12 0.28
N LEU A 4 5.85 -3.79 0.22
CA LEU A 4 4.78 -4.75 0.47
C LEU A 4 4.70 -5.80 -0.65
N ILE A 5 4.93 -5.39 -1.90
CA ILE A 5 5.05 -6.35 -3.03
C ILE A 5 6.20 -7.32 -2.77
N ASN A 6 7.37 -6.82 -2.39
CA ASN A 6 8.53 -7.66 -2.09
C ASN A 6 8.25 -8.61 -0.91
N GLU A 7 7.53 -8.15 0.11
CA GLU A 7 7.12 -8.99 1.24
C GLU A 7 6.15 -10.10 0.81
N LEU A 8 5.17 -9.78 -0.04
CA LEU A 8 4.23 -10.76 -0.60
C LEU A 8 4.96 -11.82 -1.46
N ILE A 9 5.96 -11.42 -2.25
CA ILE A 9 6.77 -12.36 -3.03
C ILE A 9 7.61 -13.24 -2.10
N ASN A 10 8.37 -12.62 -1.19
CA ASN A 10 9.37 -13.32 -0.39
C ASN A 10 8.76 -14.19 0.73
N LYS A 11 7.66 -13.73 1.35
CA LYS A 11 7.05 -14.42 2.49
C LYS A 11 5.84 -15.28 2.11
N ALA A 12 5.08 -14.86 1.10
CA ALA A 12 3.91 -15.62 0.64
C ALA A 12 4.17 -16.40 -0.65
N GLY A 13 5.36 -16.31 -1.25
CA GLY A 13 5.74 -17.06 -2.44
C GLY A 13 4.98 -16.64 -3.69
N LEU A 14 4.43 -15.43 -3.72
CA LEU A 14 3.68 -14.94 -4.87
C LEU A 14 4.60 -14.55 -6.02
N THR A 15 4.10 -14.68 -7.25
CA THR A 15 4.76 -14.03 -8.39
C THR A 15 4.59 -12.51 -8.33
N GLN A 16 5.41 -11.76 -9.07
CA GLN A 16 5.30 -10.29 -9.16
C GLN A 16 3.86 -9.86 -9.51
N GLU A 17 3.27 -10.48 -10.54
CA GLU A 17 1.90 -10.18 -10.98
C GLU A 17 0.86 -10.51 -9.90
N GLN A 18 1.03 -11.62 -9.18
CA GLN A 18 0.12 -11.99 -8.09
C GLN A 18 0.23 -11.02 -6.91
N ALA A 19 1.43 -10.57 -6.58
CA ALA A 19 1.68 -9.61 -5.51
C ALA A 19 1.08 -8.23 -5.84
N GLU A 20 1.21 -7.76 -7.07
CA GLU A 20 0.59 -6.52 -7.56
C GLU A 20 -0.93 -6.58 -7.48
N LYS A 21 -1.55 -7.65 -8.00
CA LYS A 21 -3.01 -7.83 -7.91
C LYS A 21 -3.48 -7.96 -6.47
N SER A 22 -2.73 -8.66 -5.63
CA SER A 22 -3.07 -8.80 -4.20
C SER A 22 -3.03 -7.46 -3.49
N LEU A 23 -2.03 -6.62 -3.77
CA LEU A 23 -1.95 -5.28 -3.22
C LEU A 23 -3.16 -4.42 -3.59
N GLU A 24 -3.62 -4.50 -4.84
CA GLU A 24 -4.80 -3.77 -5.31
C GLU A 24 -6.07 -4.23 -4.57
N VAL A 25 -6.30 -5.54 -4.47
CA VAL A 25 -7.44 -6.10 -3.73
C VAL A 25 -7.43 -5.68 -2.26
N ILE A 26 -6.27 -5.75 -1.60
CA ILE A 26 -6.11 -5.34 -0.20
C ILE A 26 -6.40 -3.85 -0.04
N LYS A 27 -5.89 -3.01 -0.94
CA LYS A 27 -6.14 -1.56 -0.93
C LYS A 27 -7.63 -1.27 -1.05
N THR A 28 -8.29 -1.84 -2.05
CA THR A 28 -9.73 -1.67 -2.27
C THR A 28 -10.54 -2.15 -1.07
N TYR A 29 -10.17 -3.31 -0.49
CA TYR A 29 -10.83 -3.83 0.69
C TYR A 29 -10.69 -2.86 1.88
N ILE A 30 -9.49 -2.41 2.21
CA ILE A 30 -9.26 -1.45 3.30
C ILE A 30 -10.05 -0.16 3.08
N GLN A 31 -10.04 0.40 1.86
CA GLN A 31 -10.80 1.60 1.53
C GLN A 31 -12.32 1.40 1.70
N SER A 32 -12.83 0.20 1.38
CA SER A 32 -14.25 -0.14 1.57
C SER A 32 -14.67 -0.25 3.04
N GLN A 33 -13.74 -0.59 3.94
CA GLN A 33 -14.01 -0.72 5.37
C GLN A 33 -13.92 0.62 6.12
N LEU A 34 -13.32 1.64 5.49
CA LEU A 34 -13.08 2.93 6.13
C LEU A 34 -14.17 3.95 5.79
N PRO A 35 -14.55 4.81 6.76
CA PRO A 35 -15.46 5.93 6.50
C PRO A 35 -14.94 6.83 5.37
N PRO A 36 -15.82 7.46 4.56
CA PRO A 36 -15.40 8.28 3.42
C PRO A 36 -14.37 9.36 3.76
N MET A 37 -14.47 9.97 4.94
CA MET A 37 -13.52 11.00 5.39
C MET A 37 -12.09 10.48 5.62
N MET A 38 -11.90 9.17 5.78
CA MET A 38 -10.59 8.56 6.04
C MET A 38 -9.93 7.95 4.80
N GLN A 39 -10.63 7.89 3.66
CA GLN A 39 -10.11 7.21 2.47
C GLN A 39 -8.83 7.87 1.93
N GLY A 40 -8.72 9.21 1.97
CA GLY A 40 -7.50 9.92 1.56
C GLY A 40 -6.29 9.70 2.49
N MET A 41 -6.51 9.29 3.75
CA MET A 41 -5.43 8.93 4.66
C MET A 41 -4.80 7.57 4.29
N VAL A 42 -5.58 6.66 3.71
CA VAL A 42 -5.10 5.33 3.27
C VAL A 42 -4.12 5.48 2.11
N ASP A 43 -4.42 6.37 1.16
CA ASP A 43 -3.52 6.63 0.03
C ASP A 43 -2.18 7.19 0.52
N ASN A 44 -2.20 8.06 1.51
CA ASN A 44 -0.97 8.52 2.18
C ASN A 44 -0.31 7.38 2.96
N PHE A 45 -1.01 6.60 3.77
CA PHE A 45 -0.40 5.50 4.53
C PHE A 45 0.27 4.44 3.63
N LEU A 46 -0.35 4.09 2.51
CA LEU A 46 0.19 3.12 1.55
C LEU A 46 1.23 3.73 0.60
N GLY A 47 1.18 5.05 0.37
CA GLY A 47 2.04 5.81 -0.54
C GLY A 47 3.21 6.58 0.11
N SER A 48 3.18 6.87 1.41
CA SER A 48 4.12 7.77 2.12
C SER A 48 5.47 7.14 2.48
N LYS A 49 5.94 6.17 1.70
CA LYS A 49 7.38 5.88 1.60
C LYS A 49 8.04 6.45 0.34
N SER A 50 7.37 7.38 -0.36
CA SER A 50 7.94 8.05 -1.54
C SER A 50 8.40 9.49 -1.31
N ASN A 51 8.19 10.09 -0.13
CA ASN A 51 8.62 11.47 0.15
C ASN A 51 9.28 11.58 1.55
N ASP A 52 10.44 10.95 1.72
CA ASP A 52 11.41 11.46 2.70
C ASP A 52 12.20 12.58 2.01
N SER A 53 11.60 13.77 1.96
CA SER A 53 12.26 15.01 1.55
C SER A 53 11.52 16.19 2.18
N LYS A 54 12.10 16.68 3.27
CA LYS A 54 11.82 17.97 3.94
C LYS A 54 10.71 17.97 5.01
N ILE A 55 11.03 17.40 6.17
CA ILE A 55 10.73 18.10 7.43
C ILE A 55 12.05 18.69 7.92
N GLY A 56 12.16 20.01 7.78
CA GLY A 56 13.34 20.79 8.12
C GLY A 56 13.20 22.21 7.61
N GLU A 57 12.42 23.01 8.35
CA GLU A 57 12.76 24.35 8.86
C GLU A 57 11.64 24.83 9.79
#